data_AF-A0A960DT10-F1
#
_entry.id   AF-A0A960DT10-F1
#
_cell.length_a   1.000
_cell.length_b   1.000
_cell.length_c   1.000
_cell.angle_alpha   90.00
_cell.angle_beta   90.00
_cell.angle_gamma   90.00
#
_symmetry.space_group_name_H-M   'P 1'
#
loop_
_entity.id
_entity.type
_entity.pdbx_description
1 polymer ?
#
loop_
_entity_poly.entity_id
_entity_poly.type
_entity_poly.pdbx_seq_one_letter_code
_entity_poly.pdbx_strand_id
1 'polypeptide(L)'
;MAAPPFHSTDRSPSRALPRLIATDLDGTLLDPMGGLSPRTAAALQAAADAGIIVVFATGRPPTVAVAEVTAAGHGVHYGVMAN
;
A
#
# COMPACT_ATOMS: atom_id res chain seq x y z
N MET A 1 -9.30 -15.71 44.90
CA MET A 1 -8.39 -15.34 43.79
C MET A 1 -9.24 -14.77 42.66
N ALA A 2 -9.12 -13.47 42.37
CA ALA A 2 -9.83 -12.82 41.28
C ALA A 2 -8.88 -12.66 40.08
N ALA A 3 -9.35 -12.97 38.86
CA ALA A 3 -8.62 -12.78 37.62
C ALA A 3 -8.31 -11.28 37.39
N PRO A 4 -7.18 -10.92 36.75
CA PRO A 4 -6.88 -9.53 36.47
C PRO A 4 -7.91 -8.94 35.48
N PRO A 5 -8.24 -7.64 35.60
CA PRO A 5 -9.15 -7.00 34.64
C PRO A 5 -8.44 -6.92 33.29
N PHE A 6 -9.03 -7.52 32.26
CA PHE A 6 -8.64 -7.20 30.90
C PHE A 6 -9.00 -5.73 30.65
N HIS A 7 -7.97 -4.89 30.48
CA HIS A 7 -8.18 -3.54 29.98
C HIS A 7 -8.76 -3.65 28.57
N SER A 8 -10.07 -3.42 28.45
CA SER A 8 -10.69 -3.19 27.15
C SER A 8 -10.21 -1.82 26.68
N THR A 9 -9.13 -1.77 25.89
CA THR A 9 -8.84 -0.58 25.11
C THR A 9 -10.00 -0.40 24.15
N ASP A 10 -10.80 0.62 24.38
CA ASP A 10 -11.70 1.20 23.38
C ASP A 10 -10.92 1.34 22.06
N ARG A 11 -11.19 0.42 21.13
CA ARG A 11 -10.73 0.47 19.74
C ARG A 11 -11.89 0.90 18.85
N SER A 12 -12.52 2.00 19.21
CA SER A 12 -13.10 2.86 18.19
C SER A 12 -11.92 3.41 17.39
N PRO A 13 -11.68 3.03 16.11
CA PRO A 13 -10.67 3.74 15.35
C PRO A 13 -11.18 5.19 15.27
N SER A 14 -10.46 6.11 15.91
CA SER A 14 -10.50 7.50 15.46
C SER A 14 -10.37 7.44 13.95
N ARG A 15 -11.16 8.22 13.21
CA ARG A 15 -11.14 8.29 11.74
C ARG A 15 -9.83 8.93 11.23
N ALA A 16 -8.70 8.51 11.80
CA ALA A 16 -7.35 8.87 11.48
C ALA A 16 -6.93 8.07 10.25
N LEU A 17 -6.27 8.75 9.32
CA LEU A 17 -5.76 8.12 8.11
C LEU A 17 -4.72 7.06 8.46
N PRO A 18 -4.63 5.97 7.67
CA PRO A 18 -3.57 5.00 7.84
C PRO A 18 -2.22 5.67 7.62
N ARG A 19 -1.20 5.21 8.33
CA ARG A 19 0.18 5.69 8.15
C ARG A 19 0.88 5.07 6.94
N LEU A 20 0.38 3.91 6.49
CA LEU A 20 0.96 3.13 5.42
C LEU A 20 -0.11 2.33 4.68
N ILE A 21 0.05 2.23 3.36
CA ILE A 21 -0.68 1.33 2.47
C ILE A 21 0.35 0.42 1.81
N ALA A 22 0.21 -0.90 2.01
CA ALA A 22 0.93 -1.91 1.26
C ALA A 22 -0.03 -2.56 0.27
N THR A 23 0.36 -2.66 -0.99
CA THR A 23 -0.49 -3.25 -2.03
C THR A 23 0.32 -4.13 -2.95
N ASP A 24 -0.31 -5.22 -3.39
CA ASP A 24 0.21 -6.06 -4.46
C ASP A 24 0.09 -5.35 -5.83
N LEU A 25 0.83 -5.86 -6.82
CA LEU A 25 0.86 -5.35 -8.19
C LEU A 25 -0.10 -6.11 -9.11
N ASP A 26 0.22 -7.35 -9.45
CA ASP A 26 -0.44 -8.10 -10.53
C ASP A 26 -1.86 -8.49 -10.18
N GLY A 27 -2.83 -8.03 -10.96
CA GLY A 27 -4.24 -8.30 -10.69
C GLY A 27 -4.80 -7.56 -9.46
N THR A 28 -3.98 -6.73 -8.80
CA THR A 28 -4.38 -5.83 -7.71
C THR A 28 -4.36 -4.38 -8.18
N LEU A 29 -3.20 -3.85 -8.54
CA LEU A 29 -3.05 -2.51 -9.09
C LEU A 29 -2.98 -2.50 -10.61
N LEU A 30 -2.27 -3.48 -11.17
CA LEU A 30 -2.06 -3.60 -12.59
C LEU A 30 -3.17 -4.42 -13.23
N ASP A 31 -3.64 -3.97 -14.38
CA ASP A 31 -4.51 -4.77 -15.23
C ASP A 31 -3.74 -5.98 -15.81
N PRO A 32 -4.42 -6.94 -16.46
CA PRO A 32 -3.76 -8.12 -17.03
C PRO A 32 -2.71 -7.83 -18.11
N MET A 33 -2.65 -6.60 -18.64
CA MET A 33 -1.62 -6.15 -19.59
C MET A 33 -0.47 -5.41 -18.89
N GLY A 34 -0.45 -5.37 -17.55
CA GLY A 34 0.55 -4.66 -16.77
C GLY A 34 0.30 -3.15 -16.69
N GLY A 35 -0.87 -2.68 -17.13
CA GLY A 35 -1.22 -1.26 -17.16
C GLY A 35 -1.75 -0.75 -15.81
N LEU A 36 -1.38 0.48 -15.45
CA LEU A 36 -1.98 1.19 -14.32
C LEU A 36 -3.05 2.16 -14.83
N SER A 37 -4.26 2.05 -14.29
CA SER A 37 -5.34 2.95 -14.70
C SER A 37 -5.11 4.40 -14.19
N PRO A 38 -5.56 5.44 -14.91
CA PRO A 38 -5.46 6.82 -14.46
C PRO A 38 -6.11 7.07 -13.09
N ARG A 39 -7.23 6.38 -12.82
CA ARG A 39 -7.91 6.44 -11.53
C ARG A 39 -7.03 5.90 -10.40
N THR A 40 -6.37 4.77 -10.63
CA THR A 40 -5.50 4.14 -9.63
C THR A 40 -4.27 5.03 -9.35
N ALA A 41 -3.64 5.56 -10.40
CA ALA A 41 -2.53 6.49 -10.26
C ALA A 41 -2.91 7.73 -9.44
N ALA A 42 -4.07 8.34 -9.72
CA ALA A 42 -4.56 9.49 -8.96
C ALA A 42 -4.84 9.16 -7.48
N ALA A 43 -5.33 7.95 -7.18
CA ALA A 43 -5.56 7.52 -5.81
C ALA A 43 -4.25 7.30 -5.04
N LEU A 44 -3.23 6.70 -5.67
CA LEU A 44 -1.90 6.53 -5.07
C LEU A 44 -1.25 7.89 -4.80
N GLN A 45 -1.36 8.83 -5.73
CA GLN A 45 -0.86 10.19 -5.55
C GLN A 45 -1.58 10.90 -4.39
N ALA A 46 -2.91 10.83 -4.33
CA ALA A 46 -3.66 11.44 -3.23
C ALA A 46 -3.31 10.85 -1.85
N ALA A 47 -2.98 9.56 -1.79
CA ALA A 47 -2.50 8.93 -0.56
C ALA A 47 -1.11 9.46 -0.16
N ALA A 48 -0.18 9.55 -1.12
CA ALA A 48 1.14 10.14 -0.89
C ALA A 48 1.05 11.61 -0.45
N ASP A 49 0.20 12.41 -1.10
CA ASP A 49 -0.05 13.82 -0.76
C ASP A 49 -0.66 13.98 0.64
N ALA A 50 -1.45 12.99 1.09
CA ALA A 50 -1.98 12.93 2.46
C ALA A 50 -0.94 12.48 3.51
N GLY A 51 0.31 12.26 3.11
CA GLY A 51 1.40 11.81 3.99
C GLY A 51 1.36 10.31 4.30
N ILE A 52 0.58 9.52 3.56
CA ILE A 52 0.50 8.08 3.72
C ILE A 52 1.68 7.44 2.98
N ILE A 53 2.40 6.54 3.64
CA ILE A 53 3.46 5.80 2.98
C ILE A 53 2.84 4.75 2.06
N VAL A 54 3.14 4.81 0.77
CA VAL A 54 2.69 3.79 -0.19
C VAL A 54 3.85 2.84 -0.49
N VAL A 55 3.59 1.55 -0.31
CA VAL A 55 4.53 0.46 -0.52
C VAL A 55 3.94 -0.55 -1.50
N PHE A 56 4.72 -0.95 -2.50
CA PHE A 56 4.37 -2.11 -3.32
C PHE A 56 4.97 -3.38 -2.75
N ALA A 57 4.18 -4.44 -2.70
CA ALA A 57 4.59 -5.75 -2.20
C ALA A 57 4.34 -6.79 -3.29
N THR A 58 5.39 -7.28 -3.94
CA THR A 58 5.26 -8.18 -5.08
C THR A 58 6.22 -9.36 -4.97
N GLY A 59 5.80 -10.53 -5.48
CA GLY A 59 6.70 -11.67 -5.67
C GLY A 59 7.67 -11.49 -6.83
N ARG A 60 7.46 -10.47 -7.68
CA ARG A 60 8.36 -10.17 -8.80
C ARG A 60 9.76 -9.79 -8.29
N PRO A 61 10.84 -10.21 -8.97
CA PRO A 61 12.18 -9.76 -8.65
C PRO A 61 12.36 -8.28 -9.03
N PRO A 62 13.29 -7.55 -8.39
CA PRO A 62 13.47 -6.12 -8.62
C PRO A 62 13.72 -5.71 -10.06
N THR A 63 14.43 -6.54 -10.82
CA THR A 63 14.73 -6.27 -12.24
C THR A 63 13.48 -6.22 -13.12
N VAL A 64 12.38 -6.85 -12.70
CA VAL A 64 11.10 -6.85 -13.41
C VAL A 64 10.21 -5.73 -12.88
N ALA A 65 10.10 -5.60 -11.56
CA ALA A 65 9.17 -4.67 -10.91
C ALA A 65 9.49 -3.18 -11.12
N VAL A 66 10.74 -2.81 -11.41
CA VAL A 66 11.17 -1.41 -11.55
C VAL A 66 10.41 -0.68 -12.66
N ALA A 67 10.12 -1.32 -13.79
CA ALA A 67 9.39 -0.70 -14.89
C ALA A 67 7.95 -0.34 -14.49
N GLU A 68 7.28 -1.24 -13.77
CA GLU A 68 5.89 -1.05 -13.34
C GLU A 68 5.79 -0.07 -12.15
N VAL A 69 6.76 -0.10 -11.23
CA VAL A 69 6.86 0.88 -10.14
C VAL A 69 7.09 2.28 -10.70
N THR A 70 7.93 2.42 -11.74
CA THR A 70 8.17 3.71 -12.40
C THR A 70 6.91 4.20 -13.11
N ALA A 71 6.14 3.30 -13.73
CA ALA A 71 4.86 3.64 -14.37
C ALA A 71 3.79 4.10 -13.37
N ALA A 72 3.87 3.66 -12.10
CA ALA A 72 2.98 4.12 -11.04
C ALA A 72 3.25 5.56 -10.56
N GLY A 73 4.36 6.16 -11.01
CA GLY A 73 4.69 7.56 -10.74
C GLY A 73 5.17 7.81 -9.31
N HIS A 74 5.24 9.10 -8.94
CA HIS A 74 5.83 9.58 -7.69
C HIS A 74 5.02 9.26 -6.42
N GLY A 75 3.85 8.62 -6.56
CA GLY A 75 2.98 8.25 -5.43
C GLY A 75 3.44 7.02 -4.64
N VAL A 76 4.59 6.43 -4.97
CA VAL A 76 5.12 5.20 -4.37
C VAL A 76 6.46 5.48 -3.72
N HIS A 77 6.62 5.09 -2.45
CA HIS A 77 7.80 5.43 -1.67
C HIS A 77 8.78 4.25 -1.55
N TYR A 78 8.27 3.01 -1.45
CA TYR A 78 9.10 1.82 -1.22
C TYR A 78 8.56 0.58 -1.95
N GLY A 79 9.41 -0.43 -2.13
CA GLY A 79 9.04 -1.74 -2.68
C GLY A 79 9.58 -2.91 -1.86
N VAL A 80 8.72 -3.90 -1.61
CA VAL A 80 9.05 -5.24 -1.11
C VAL A 80 8.93 -6.20 -2.29
N MET A 81 9.98 -6.95 -2.57
CA MET A 81 10.13 -7.72 -3.81
C MET A 81 10.68 -9.12 -3.51
N ALA A 82 10.47 -10.07 -4.42
CA ALA A 82 10.94 -11.45 -4.32
C ALA A 82 10.51 -12.19 -3.03
N ASN A 83 9.24 -12.00 -2.63
CA ASN A 83 8.61 -12.67 -1.48
C ASN A 83 7.67 -13.82 -1.91
#